data_AF-A0A7C1USS4-F1
#
_entry.id   AF-A0A7C1USS4-F1
#
_cell.length_a   1.000
_cell.length_b   1.000
_cell.length_c   1.000
_cell.angle_alpha   90.00
_cell.angle_beta   90.00
_cell.angle_gamma   90.00
#
_symmetry.space_group_name_H-M   'P 1'
#
loop_
_entity.id
_entity.type
_entity.pdbx_description
1 polymer ?
#
loop_
_entity_poly.entity_id
_entity_poly.type
_entity_poly.pdbx_seq_one_letter_code
_entity_poly.pdbx_strand_id
1 'polypeptide(L)'
;MDTYQTHMFLNEWQGGDEELLKREFGLSGGELAGTKILLASYVRDELCGEAFVLLQRDGRLYEVNASHDSMGRMAGQWEPEETLIEALRHRLEKGRLGSSADGSNIFADELRFLLAELEVCNNG
;
A
#
# COMPACT_ATOMS: atom_id res chain seq x y z
N MET A 1 10.79 -9.47 22.41
CA MET A 1 9.43 -9.33 21.88
C MET A 1 9.59 -9.22 20.40
N ASP A 2 9.39 -10.32 19.70
CA ASP A 2 9.50 -10.40 18.25
C ASP A 2 8.52 -9.39 17.65
N THR A 3 9.09 -8.35 17.06
CA THR A 3 8.38 -7.36 16.26
C THR A 3 7.73 -8.11 15.12
N TYR A 4 6.40 -8.22 15.13
CA TYR A 4 5.67 -8.66 13.95
C TYR A 4 6.05 -7.72 12.80
N GLN A 5 6.83 -8.25 11.87
CA GLN A 5 7.20 -7.57 10.65
C GLN A 5 5.95 -7.62 9.76
N THR A 6 4.94 -6.80 10.06
CA THR A 6 3.70 -6.73 9.29
C THR A 6 4.03 -6.09 7.94
N HIS A 7 4.42 -6.91 6.98
CA HIS A 7 4.53 -6.57 5.57
C HIS A 7 3.42 -7.35 4.85
N MET A 8 2.29 -6.70 4.61
CA MET A 8 1.13 -7.36 4.00
C MET A 8 1.12 -7.10 2.51
N PHE A 9 1.49 -8.10 1.72
CA PHE A 9 1.26 -8.08 0.28
C PHE A 9 -0.04 -8.81 -0.06
N LEU A 10 -0.93 -8.14 -0.78
CA LEU A 10 -2.30 -8.58 -1.03
C LEU A 10 -2.59 -8.71 -2.53
N ASN A 11 -3.65 -9.45 -2.85
CA ASN A 11 -4.15 -9.65 -4.21
C ASN A 11 -3.07 -10.22 -5.15
N GLU A 12 -2.84 -9.58 -6.30
CA GLU A 12 -1.86 -10.04 -7.30
C GLU A 12 -0.41 -10.04 -6.77
N TRP A 13 -0.16 -9.34 -5.67
CA TRP A 13 1.15 -9.30 -5.03
C TRP A 13 1.26 -10.25 -3.83
N GLN A 14 0.25 -11.07 -3.54
CA GLN A 14 0.28 -11.98 -2.40
C GLN A 14 1.53 -12.87 -2.39
N GLY A 15 2.21 -12.92 -1.24
CA GLY A 15 3.48 -13.64 -1.07
C GLY A 15 4.71 -12.93 -1.67
N GLY A 16 4.51 -11.71 -2.16
CA GLY A 16 5.56 -10.83 -2.65
C GLY A 16 6.40 -10.18 -1.55
N ASP A 17 7.36 -9.38 -2.01
CA ASP A 17 8.38 -8.74 -1.19
C ASP A 17 8.83 -7.40 -1.80
N GLU A 18 9.84 -6.77 -1.21
CA GLU A 18 10.40 -5.51 -1.70
C GLU A 18 10.99 -5.62 -3.12
N GLU A 19 11.56 -6.77 -3.49
CA GLU A 19 12.09 -6.99 -4.84
C GLU A 19 10.99 -6.99 -5.90
N LEU A 20 9.80 -7.50 -5.55
CA LEU A 20 8.62 -7.35 -6.39
C LEU A 20 8.29 -5.87 -6.61
N LEU A 21 8.22 -5.03 -5.58
CA LEU A 21 7.93 -3.60 -5.76
C LEU A 21 8.99 -2.90 -6.62
N LYS A 22 10.27 -3.20 -6.41
CA LYS A 22 11.35 -2.65 -7.24
C LYS A 22 11.16 -2.99 -8.70
N ARG A 23 10.75 -4.23 -9.02
CA ARG A 23 10.48 -4.65 -10.39
C ARG A 23 9.26 -3.95 -10.99
N GLU A 24 8.14 -3.90 -10.26
CA GLU A 24 6.88 -3.33 -10.78
C GLU A 24 6.97 -1.82 -11.00
N PHE A 25 7.63 -1.11 -10.09
CA PHE A 25 7.79 0.35 -10.16
C PHE A 25 9.10 0.79 -10.84
N GLY A 26 9.97 -0.15 -11.22
CA GLY A 26 11.28 0.14 -11.81
C GLY A 26 12.22 0.89 -10.87
N LEU A 27 12.14 0.62 -9.56
CA LEU A 27 12.93 1.32 -8.54
C LEU A 27 14.38 0.88 -8.56
N SER A 28 15.24 1.84 -8.27
CA SER A 28 16.64 1.57 -7.96
C SER A 28 16.82 1.15 -6.48
N GLY A 29 17.90 0.43 -6.17
CA GLY A 29 18.11 -0.17 -4.84
C GLY A 29 18.12 0.79 -3.64
N GLY A 30 18.20 2.10 -3.86
CA GLY A 30 18.19 3.11 -2.80
C GLY A 30 16.81 3.69 -2.46
N GLU A 31 15.78 3.52 -3.28
CA GLU A 31 14.50 4.23 -3.09
C GLU A 31 13.64 3.66 -1.95
N LEU A 32 13.87 2.40 -1.59
CA LEU A 32 13.25 1.76 -0.44
C LEU A 32 14.15 1.77 0.82
N ALA A 33 15.35 2.38 0.75
CA ALA A 33 16.27 2.37 1.88
C ALA A 33 15.68 3.12 3.09
N GLY A 34 15.63 2.47 4.25
CA GLY A 34 15.06 3.03 5.47
C GLY A 34 13.52 3.12 5.46
N THR A 35 12.88 2.54 4.44
CA THR A 35 11.43 2.46 4.32
C THR A 35 10.95 1.10 4.78
N LYS A 36 9.89 1.08 5.59
CA LYS A 36 9.17 -0.14 5.95
C LYS A 36 7.86 -0.20 5.15
N ILE A 37 7.69 -1.24 4.33
CA ILE A 37 6.43 -1.47 3.61
C ILE A 37 5.43 -2.10 4.58
N LEU A 38 4.31 -1.44 4.85
CA LEU A 38 3.31 -1.95 5.79
C LEU A 38 2.23 -2.76 5.08
N LEU A 39 1.75 -2.25 3.94
CA LEU A 39 0.75 -2.89 3.10
C LEU A 39 1.03 -2.56 1.64
N ALA A 40 0.98 -3.55 0.77
CA ALA A 40 1.06 -3.37 -0.67
C ALA A 40 -0.02 -4.23 -1.32
N SER A 41 -0.88 -3.60 -2.12
CA SER A 41 -1.98 -4.27 -2.81
C SER A 41 -1.97 -3.86 -4.27
N TYR A 42 -2.12 -4.84 -5.15
CA TYR A 42 -2.29 -4.60 -6.57
C TYR A 42 -3.44 -5.43 -7.10
N VAL A 43 -4.37 -4.75 -7.75
CA VAL A 43 -5.47 -5.38 -8.47
C VAL A 43 -5.44 -4.97 -9.93
N ARG A 44 -5.88 -5.88 -10.79
CA ARG A 44 -6.02 -5.62 -12.21
C ARG A 44 -7.22 -6.31 -12.79
N ASP A 45 -7.74 -5.72 -13.86
CA ASP A 45 -8.62 -6.36 -14.81
C ASP A 45 -7.88 -6.55 -16.16
N GLU A 46 -8.65 -6.85 -17.22
CA GLU A 46 -8.11 -7.07 -18.56
C GLU A 46 -7.54 -5.80 -19.22
N LEU A 47 -7.91 -4.62 -18.74
CA LEU A 47 -7.62 -3.33 -19.35
C LEU A 47 -6.81 -2.39 -18.47
N CYS A 48 -6.99 -2.45 -17.15
CA CYS A 48 -6.44 -1.51 -16.19
C CYS A 48 -5.98 -2.24 -14.93
N GLY A 49 -5.10 -1.61 -14.16
CA GLY A 49 -4.83 -2.04 -12.79
C GLY A 49 -4.41 -0.90 -11.88
N GLU A 50 -4.69 -1.09 -10.60
CA GLU A 50 -4.52 -0.12 -9.54
C GLU A 50 -3.67 -0.74 -8.43
N ALA A 51 -2.61 -0.02 -8.04
CA ALA A 51 -1.74 -0.36 -6.95
C ALA A 51 -1.84 0.68 -5.83
N PHE A 52 -1.83 0.17 -4.61
CA PHE A 52 -1.76 0.95 -3.39
C PHE A 52 -0.65 0.39 -2.50
N VAL A 53 0.28 1.24 -2.08
CA VAL A 53 1.34 0.86 -1.14
C VAL A 53 1.34 1.85 0.02
N LEU A 54 1.17 1.35 1.24
CA LEU A 54 1.38 2.09 2.47
C LEU A 54 2.75 1.75 3.04
N LEU A 55 3.53 2.77 3.31
CA LEU A 55 4.88 2.66 3.83
C LEU A 55 5.13 3.62 5.00
N GLN A 56 6.13 3.30 5.80
CA GLN A 56 6.60 4.13 6.89
C GLN A 56 8.07 4.47 6.68
N ARG A 57 8.41 5.75 6.82
CA ARG A 57 9.78 6.25 6.77
C ARG A 57 9.98 7.31 7.83
N ASP A 58 11.01 7.15 8.67
CA ASP A 58 11.33 8.07 9.77
C ASP A 58 10.14 8.36 10.71
N GLY A 59 9.33 7.33 11.00
CA GLY A 59 8.13 7.43 11.84
C GLY A 59 6.93 8.09 11.16
N ARG A 60 7.05 8.55 9.92
CA ARG A 60 5.95 9.13 9.14
C ARG A 60 5.36 8.12 8.17
N LEU A 61 4.06 8.24 7.92
CA LEU A 61 3.34 7.40 6.96
C LEU A 61 3.31 8.06 5.59
N TYR A 62 3.46 7.24 4.56
CA TYR A 62 3.30 7.66 3.18
C TYR A 62 2.51 6.63 2.41
N GLU A 63 1.74 7.08 1.45
CA GLU A 63 1.02 6.23 0.50
C GLU A 63 1.58 6.44 -0.91
N VAL A 64 1.62 5.37 -1.70
CA VAL A 64 1.87 5.40 -3.13
C VAL A 64 0.61 4.87 -3.80
N ASN A 65 0.03 5.69 -4.68
CA ASN A 65 -1.08 5.29 -5.54
C ASN A 65 -0.56 5.25 -6.97
N ALA A 66 -0.67 4.11 -7.63
CA ALA A 66 -0.29 3.98 -9.03
C ALA A 66 -1.36 3.25 -9.80
N SER A 67 -1.47 3.55 -11.09
CA SER A 67 -2.37 2.84 -11.97
C SER A 67 -1.77 2.71 -13.35
N HIS A 68 -2.15 1.68 -14.08
CA HIS A 68 -1.80 1.56 -15.48
C HIS A 68 -3.03 1.20 -16.28
N ASP A 69 -3.00 1.59 -17.54
CA ASP A 69 -3.94 1.20 -18.58
C ASP A 69 -3.37 0.01 -19.38
N SER A 70 -3.97 -0.30 -20.52
CA SER A 70 -3.59 -1.42 -21.40
C SER A 70 -2.09 -1.49 -21.77
N MET A 71 -1.30 -0.43 -21.57
CA MET A 71 0.15 -0.44 -21.82
C MET A 71 1.00 -1.01 -20.68
N GLY A 72 0.38 -1.39 -19.55
CA GLY A 72 0.95 -2.39 -18.64
C GLY A 72 2.13 -1.94 -17.77
N ARG A 73 2.33 -0.64 -17.51
CA ARG A 73 3.51 -0.17 -16.76
C ARG A 73 3.17 0.80 -15.63
N MET A 74 3.59 0.45 -14.42
CA MET A 74 3.62 1.32 -13.23
C MET A 74 5.01 1.95 -13.00
N ALA A 75 5.98 1.65 -13.87
CA ALA A 75 7.34 2.15 -13.75
C ALA A 75 7.39 3.68 -13.77
N GLY A 76 8.05 4.27 -12.77
CA GLY A 76 8.17 5.72 -12.59
C GLY A 76 6.98 6.39 -11.90
N GLN A 77 5.94 5.64 -11.48
CA GLN A 77 4.82 6.16 -10.69
C GLN A 77 5.02 6.01 -9.18
N TRP A 78 6.25 5.72 -8.75
CA TRP A 78 6.57 5.67 -7.33
C TRP A 78 6.73 7.07 -6.78
N GLU A 79 5.61 7.64 -6.35
CA GLU A 79 5.52 8.97 -5.77
C GLU A 79 4.91 8.86 -4.36
N PRO A 80 5.72 8.62 -3.32
CA PRO A 80 5.22 8.56 -1.95
C PRO A 80 4.70 9.91 -1.46
N GLU A 81 3.42 9.97 -1.11
CA GLU A 81 2.76 11.14 -0.55
C GLU A 81 2.57 10.95 0.96
N GLU A 82 2.97 11.95 1.76
CA GLU A 82 2.80 11.91 3.21
C GLU A 82 1.31 11.84 3.56
N THR A 83 0.93 10.90 4.41
CA THR A 83 -0.46 10.64 4.79
C THR A 83 -0.58 10.46 6.30
N LEU A 84 -1.81 10.52 6.79
CA LEU A 84 -2.12 10.38 8.21
C LEU A 84 -3.11 9.22 8.40
N ILE A 85 -3.02 8.56 9.56
CA ILE A 85 -3.94 7.48 9.92
C ILE A 85 -5.40 7.95 9.80
N GLU A 86 -5.71 9.14 10.29
CA GLU A 86 -7.04 9.73 10.23
C GLU A 86 -7.52 9.99 8.80
N ALA A 87 -6.62 10.39 7.88
CA ALA A 87 -6.95 10.60 6.48
C ALA A 87 -7.25 9.28 5.76
N LEU A 88 -6.43 8.25 6.00
CA LEU A 88 -6.65 6.90 5.49
C LEU A 88 -7.96 6.30 6.01
N ARG A 89 -8.23 6.43 7.31
CA ARG A 89 -9.47 5.99 7.96
C ARG A 89 -10.68 6.71 7.37
N HIS A 90 -10.61 8.03 7.19
CA HIS A 90 -11.69 8.79 6.57
C HIS A 90 -11.97 8.31 5.15
N ARG A 91 -10.93 8.04 4.35
CA ARG A 91 -11.09 7.52 2.97
C ARG A 91 -11.63 6.09 2.91
N LEU A 92 -11.34 5.25 3.91
CA LEU A 92 -11.93 3.93 4.05
C LEU A 92 -13.43 4.00 4.40
N GLU A 93 -13.81 4.89 5.32
CA GLU A 93 -15.19 4.93 5.85
C GLU A 93 -16.15 5.81 5.04
N LYS A 94 -15.62 6.84 4.37
CA LYS A 94 -16.40 7.83 3.61
C LYS A 94 -16.04 7.88 2.12
N GLY A 95 -14.93 7.27 1.74
CA GLY A 95 -14.44 7.24 0.37
C GLY A 95 -14.63 5.87 -0.29
N ARG A 96 -13.75 5.56 -1.25
CA ARG A 96 -13.72 4.29 -1.99
C ARG A 96 -12.37 3.57 -1.86
N LEU A 97 -11.53 3.98 -0.89
CA LEU A 97 -10.21 3.38 -0.73
C LEU A 97 -10.34 1.89 -0.39
N GLY A 98 -9.70 1.02 -1.18
CA GLY A 98 -9.73 -0.42 -0.98
C GLY A 98 -11.08 -1.10 -1.27
N SER A 99 -12.04 -0.38 -1.83
CA SER A 99 -13.35 -0.92 -2.25
C SER A 99 -13.41 -1.09 -3.76
N SER A 100 -13.92 -2.24 -4.21
CA SER A 100 -14.20 -2.50 -5.63
C SER A 100 -15.55 -1.93 -6.06
N ALA A 101 -15.77 -1.80 -7.36
CA ALA A 101 -17.02 -1.32 -7.95
C ALA A 101 -18.23 -2.23 -7.65
N ASP A 102 -18.00 -3.52 -7.37
CA ASP A 102 -19.02 -4.48 -6.95
C ASP A 102 -19.29 -4.48 -5.43
N GLY A 103 -18.62 -3.59 -4.69
CA GLY A 103 -18.70 -3.53 -3.23
C GLY A 103 -17.87 -4.60 -2.51
N SER A 104 -17.06 -5.37 -3.23
CA SER A 104 -16.08 -6.28 -2.61
C SER A 104 -14.93 -5.51 -1.96
N ASN A 105 -14.37 -6.15 -0.93
CA ASN A 105 -13.23 -5.63 -0.20
C ASN A 105 -11.94 -6.11 -0.88
N ILE A 106 -11.13 -5.17 -1.35
CA ILE A 106 -9.85 -5.47 -2.00
C ILE A 106 -8.70 -5.50 -0.97
N PHE A 107 -8.69 -4.54 -0.04
CA PHE A 107 -7.70 -4.44 1.04
C PHE A 107 -8.18 -3.58 2.23
N ALA A 108 -9.43 -3.11 2.20
CA ALA A 108 -9.97 -2.18 3.19
C ALA A 108 -10.03 -2.76 4.61
N ASP A 109 -10.25 -4.07 4.77
CA ASP A 109 -10.28 -4.69 6.11
C ASP A 109 -8.86 -4.85 6.67
N GLU A 110 -7.91 -5.29 5.85
CA GLU A 110 -6.49 -5.39 6.20
C GLU A 110 -5.92 -4.01 6.54
N LEU A 111 -6.24 -2.99 5.73
CA LEU A 111 -5.84 -1.62 6.02
C LEU A 111 -6.49 -1.11 7.31
N ARG A 112 -7.78 -1.38 7.55
CA ARG A 112 -8.47 -1.00 8.79
C ARG A 112 -7.80 -1.61 10.03
N PHE A 113 -7.42 -2.89 9.96
CA PHE A 113 -6.72 -3.58 11.03
C PHE A 113 -5.33 -2.97 11.27
N LEU A 114 -4.55 -2.79 10.20
CA LEU A 114 -3.23 -2.18 10.26
C LEU A 114 -3.26 -0.77 10.88
N LEU A 115 -4.22 0.08 10.48
CA LEU A 115 -4.37 1.41 11.04
C LEU A 115 -4.66 1.37 12.55
N ALA A 116 -5.48 0.43 13.01
CA ALA A 116 -5.75 0.27 14.43
C ALA A 116 -4.50 -0.16 15.21
N GLU A 117 -3.67 -1.05 14.66
CA GLU A 117 -2.39 -1.43 15.27
C GLU A 117 -1.43 -0.22 15.37
N LEU A 118 -1.32 0.57 14.30
CA LEU A 118 -0.47 1.76 14.27
C LEU A 118 -0.92 2.81 15.30
N GLU A 119 -2.22 3.01 15.51
CA GLU A 119 -2.75 3.92 16.53
C GLU A 119 -2.40 3.47 17.95
N VAL A 120 -2.47 2.17 18.22
CA VAL A 120 -2.08 1.63 19.53
C VAL A 120 -0.57 1.82 19.75
N CYS A 121 0.25 1.54 18.74
CA CYS A 121 1.71 1.71 18.82
C CYS A 121 2.14 3.18 18.95
N ASN A 122 1.44 4.13 18.33
CA ASN A 122 1.78 5.55 18.39
C ASN A 122 1.34 6.24 19.70
N ASN A 123 0.47 5.61 20.49
CA ASN A 123 -0.03 6.14 21.76
C ASN A 123 0.61 5.46 23.00
N GLY A 124 1.67 4.67 22.79
CA GLY A 124 2.38 3.90 23.83
C GLY A 124 3.71 4.50 24.28
#